data_AF-S4RH74-F1
#
_entry.id   AF-S4RH74-F1
#
_cell.length_a   1.000
_cell.length_b   1.000
_cell.length_c   1.000
_cell.angle_alpha   90.00
_cell.angle_beta   90.00
_cell.angle_gamma   90.00
#
_symmetry.space_group_name_H-M   'P 1'
#
loop_
_entity.id
_entity.type
_entity.pdbx_description
1 polymer ?
#
loop_
_entity_poly.entity_id
_entity_poly.type
_entity_poly.pdbx_seq_one_letter_code
_entity_poly.pdbx_strand_id
1 'polypeptide(L)'
;CIVHGDPHYVTFDGLSLAFMGTCTYTTAKLCNSSSHLPYFNVETTNEYRNQGSISFVREVHTEVYGQNITLSLGRTLLLNEELVTPPLVLPGLHVSLSGSYLVLMTDFNLIVRFNGDNRAEVTVPREYAEELCGICGNFNGDRTDEYLMPDGTQASSPTELGNSWKTDNSSAYITLSLASGLWLWTCTIVIERTGLFTECHAVVNPEELFTSCVLDQCWTYGDKGTLCGSLQAYADECAENGIVIMWRNATFCRECKPDSHYESCAPPCPATCSNVTLPGACQQPCGEGCVCDEGFVFSGDKCVPQDQCGCLDRNDLYHPLGDHWFGTQNCSLHCSCVSVGDVVCDPWQCGANEICNVQNGTLGCHDIVSATCHVAGDPHYFTFDSALITYMGTCTYQLVSVCNADNVTPFTILAKNEERGQPNASYLKHVYVDIGSDRIHLKKKNVILLNGKKVKTPMIESLVPGVQFSIIGSYVHVVTDFGLVIKFDGVHHLSITLSSAYANKVIAV
;
A
#
# COMPACT_ATOMS: atom_id res chain seq x y z
N CYS A 1 -14.87 -13.03 10.69
CA CYS A 1 -15.17 -11.70 10.13
C CYS A 1 -14.81 -11.71 8.65
N ILE A 2 -15.62 -11.06 7.81
CA ILE A 2 -15.46 -11.03 6.35
C ILE A 2 -15.50 -9.57 5.90
N VAL A 3 -14.63 -9.19 4.96
CA VAL A 3 -14.66 -7.91 4.25
C VAL A 3 -14.74 -8.21 2.76
N HIS A 4 -15.78 -7.72 2.07
CA HIS A 4 -16.00 -8.01 0.65
C HIS A 4 -16.68 -6.86 -0.10
N GLY A 5 -16.56 -6.81 -1.43
CA GLY A 5 -17.33 -5.88 -2.27
C GLY A 5 -17.05 -4.39 -2.03
N ASP A 6 -18.12 -3.57 -1.94
CA ASP A 6 -18.11 -2.10 -1.92
C ASP A 6 -18.33 -1.41 -0.55
N PRO A 7 -17.31 -1.38 0.33
CA PRO A 7 -16.95 -2.47 1.21
C PRO A 7 -18.10 -2.83 2.18
N HIS A 8 -18.43 -4.11 2.19
CA HIS A 8 -19.28 -4.75 3.18
C HIS A 8 -18.43 -5.50 4.20
N TYR A 9 -18.78 -5.38 5.47
CA TYR A 9 -18.18 -6.12 6.56
C TYR A 9 -19.24 -7.02 7.17
N VAL A 10 -18.86 -8.26 7.48
CA VAL A 10 -19.63 -9.15 8.35
C VAL A 10 -18.77 -9.36 9.59
N THR A 11 -19.24 -8.86 10.72
CA THR A 11 -18.51 -8.91 11.99
C THR A 11 -18.37 -10.34 12.52
N PHE A 12 -17.62 -10.55 13.60
CA PHE A 12 -17.49 -11.87 14.21
C PHE A 12 -18.83 -12.42 14.73
N ASP A 13 -19.73 -11.56 15.18
CA ASP A 13 -21.06 -11.95 15.67
C ASP A 13 -22.13 -11.96 14.55
N GLY A 14 -21.69 -11.76 13.31
CA GLY A 14 -22.47 -11.92 12.09
C GLY A 14 -23.39 -10.73 11.78
N LEU A 15 -23.04 -9.53 12.23
CA LEU A 15 -23.71 -8.29 11.82
C LEU A 15 -23.12 -7.79 10.51
N SER A 16 -23.99 -7.52 9.53
CA SER A 16 -23.59 -6.91 8.26
C SER A 16 -23.53 -5.38 8.40
N LEU A 17 -22.39 -4.80 8.02
CA LEU A 17 -22.11 -3.37 8.02
C LEU A 17 -21.69 -2.94 6.60
N ALA A 18 -22.14 -1.78 6.15
CA ALA A 18 -21.71 -1.22 4.87
C ALA A 18 -21.28 0.23 5.07
N PHE A 19 -20.03 0.55 4.76
CA PHE A 19 -19.56 1.93 4.74
C PHE A 19 -18.49 2.11 3.66
N MET A 20 -18.62 3.16 2.86
CA MET A 20 -17.69 3.44 1.77
C MET A 20 -16.53 4.30 2.26
N GLY A 21 -15.31 3.77 2.15
CA GLY A 21 -14.13 4.45 2.60
C GLY A 21 -12.88 3.85 1.99
N THR A 22 -11.90 4.70 1.63
CA THR A 22 -10.67 4.33 0.93
C THR A 22 -9.41 4.54 1.75
N CYS A 23 -9.58 4.56 3.06
CA CYS A 23 -8.48 4.59 4.00
C CYS A 23 -8.06 3.17 4.34
N THR A 24 -7.03 3.09 5.17
CA THR A 24 -6.71 1.91 5.95
C THR A 24 -7.51 1.93 7.24
N TYR A 25 -8.09 0.78 7.59
CA TYR A 25 -8.95 0.63 8.75
C TYR A 25 -8.51 -0.55 9.61
N THR A 26 -8.57 -0.39 10.93
CA THR A 26 -8.40 -1.52 11.86
C THR A 26 -9.59 -2.47 11.72
N THR A 27 -9.35 -3.63 11.11
CA THR A 27 -10.34 -4.69 10.90
C THR A 27 -10.56 -5.43 12.22
N ALA A 28 -9.49 -5.94 12.83
CA ALA A 28 -9.51 -6.61 14.12
C ALA A 28 -8.12 -6.59 14.75
N LYS A 29 -8.03 -6.31 16.05
CA LYS A 29 -6.78 -6.43 16.82
C LYS A 29 -7.05 -6.84 18.26
N LEU A 30 -6.03 -7.39 18.91
CA LEU A 30 -6.07 -7.63 20.36
C LEU A 30 -5.95 -6.28 21.09
N CYS A 31 -6.97 -5.93 21.88
CA CYS A 31 -7.07 -4.61 22.53
C CYS A 31 -6.90 -4.67 24.04
N ASN A 32 -7.10 -5.85 24.65
CA ASN A 32 -6.82 -6.04 26.05
C ASN A 32 -5.30 -6.12 26.32
N SER A 33 -4.72 -5.00 26.75
CA SER A 33 -3.30 -4.89 27.11
C SER A 33 -2.84 -5.82 28.24
N SER A 34 -3.76 -6.36 29.04
CA SER A 34 -3.45 -7.31 30.13
C SER A 34 -3.58 -8.77 29.70
N SER A 35 -3.96 -9.03 28.45
CA SER A 35 -4.14 -10.37 27.92
C SER A 35 -2.82 -11.15 27.87
N HIS A 36 -2.91 -12.47 28.03
CA HIS A 36 -1.79 -13.39 27.81
C HIS A 36 -1.81 -14.00 26.41
N LEU A 37 -2.79 -13.64 25.58
CA LEU A 37 -2.93 -14.15 24.22
C LEU A 37 -1.86 -13.53 23.31
N PRO A 38 -1.40 -14.24 22.27
CA PRO A 38 -0.54 -13.67 21.24
C PRO A 38 -1.18 -12.42 20.61
N TYR A 39 -0.40 -11.35 20.53
CA TYR A 39 -0.84 -10.10 19.90
C TYR A 39 -0.92 -10.24 18.39
N PHE A 40 -1.94 -9.63 17.80
CA PHE A 40 -2.03 -9.37 16.36
C PHE A 40 -2.80 -8.07 16.10
N ASN A 41 -2.55 -7.47 14.93
CA ASN A 41 -3.36 -6.40 14.36
C ASN A 41 -3.58 -6.68 12.88
N VAL A 42 -4.85 -6.75 12.46
CA VAL A 42 -5.24 -6.86 11.04
C VAL A 42 -5.89 -5.55 10.62
N GLU A 43 -5.36 -4.96 9.57
CA GLU A 43 -5.90 -3.78 8.92
C GLU A 43 -6.22 -4.06 7.45
N THR A 44 -7.27 -3.45 6.94
CA THR A 44 -7.66 -3.53 5.53
C THR A 44 -7.58 -2.15 4.91
N THR A 45 -6.80 -2.02 3.84
CA THR A 45 -6.75 -0.83 3.00
C THR A 45 -7.73 -0.99 1.87
N ASN A 46 -8.63 -0.03 1.75
CA ASN A 46 -9.59 0.01 0.67
C ASN A 46 -9.16 1.04 -0.38
N GLU A 47 -9.42 0.80 -1.65
CA GLU A 47 -9.11 1.73 -2.73
C GLU A 47 -10.30 1.93 -3.66
N TYR A 48 -10.39 3.09 -4.29
CA TYR A 48 -11.34 3.24 -5.40
C TYR A 48 -10.85 2.51 -6.64
N ARG A 49 -11.70 1.68 -7.24
CA ARG A 49 -11.49 1.15 -8.60
C ARG A 49 -12.50 1.76 -9.56
N ASN A 50 -12.13 1.85 -10.85
CA ASN A 50 -12.99 2.27 -11.96
C ASN A 50 -13.72 3.61 -11.77
N GLN A 51 -13.04 4.73 -12.09
CA GLN A 51 -13.58 6.11 -12.03
C GLN A 51 -14.07 6.57 -10.64
N GLY A 52 -13.52 6.01 -9.56
CA GLY A 52 -13.45 6.71 -8.28
C GLY A 52 -14.67 6.57 -7.37
N SER A 53 -15.59 5.63 -7.59
CA SER A 53 -16.89 5.68 -6.90
C SER A 53 -17.22 4.49 -5.99
N ILE A 54 -16.50 3.36 -6.11
CA ILE A 54 -16.60 2.19 -5.23
C ILE A 54 -15.23 1.88 -4.65
N SER A 55 -15.18 1.65 -3.33
CA SER A 55 -13.98 1.21 -2.64
C SER A 55 -13.97 -0.31 -2.44
N PHE A 56 -12.93 -0.99 -2.93
CA PHE A 56 -12.68 -2.43 -2.73
C PHE A 56 -11.51 -2.63 -1.79
N VAL A 57 -11.48 -3.76 -1.07
CA VAL A 57 -10.28 -4.18 -0.34
C VAL A 57 -9.13 -4.34 -1.34
N ARG A 58 -8.06 -3.60 -1.13
CA ARG A 58 -6.84 -3.65 -1.94
C ARG A 58 -5.77 -4.49 -1.26
N GLU A 59 -5.59 -4.26 0.04
CA GLU A 59 -4.51 -4.85 0.82
C GLU A 59 -5.02 -5.23 2.21
N VAL A 60 -4.47 -6.33 2.74
CA VAL A 60 -4.68 -6.78 4.11
C VAL A 60 -3.33 -6.80 4.80
N HIS A 61 -3.15 -5.90 5.77
CA HIS A 61 -1.94 -5.78 6.57
C HIS A 61 -2.12 -6.53 7.88
N THR A 62 -1.17 -7.39 8.21
CA THR A 62 -1.15 -8.17 9.45
C THR A 62 0.16 -7.94 10.18
N GLU A 63 0.08 -7.34 11.36
CA GLU A 63 1.19 -7.27 12.32
C GLU A 63 1.07 -8.46 13.28
N VAL A 64 2.06 -9.36 13.28
CA VAL A 64 2.11 -10.52 14.18
C VAL A 64 3.55 -10.97 14.37
N TYR A 65 3.92 -11.36 15.60
CA TYR A 65 5.31 -11.72 15.98
C TYR A 65 6.38 -10.68 15.60
N GLY A 66 6.02 -9.40 15.56
CA GLY A 66 6.93 -8.32 15.14
C GLY A 66 7.25 -8.30 13.64
N GLN A 67 6.46 -9.00 12.82
CA GLN A 67 6.52 -8.97 11.37
C GLN A 67 5.32 -8.22 10.82
N ASN A 68 5.52 -7.47 9.74
CA ASN A 68 4.45 -6.85 8.97
C ASN A 68 4.26 -7.63 7.67
N ILE A 69 3.13 -8.33 7.55
CA ILE A 69 2.78 -9.12 6.38
C ILE A 69 1.64 -8.43 5.63
N THR A 70 1.80 -8.19 4.34
CA THR A 70 0.75 -7.62 3.49
C THR A 70 0.32 -8.62 2.43
N LEU A 71 -0.97 -8.95 2.40
CA LEU A 71 -1.62 -9.67 1.31
C LEU A 71 -2.24 -8.62 0.37
N SER A 72 -1.73 -8.49 -0.85
CA SER A 72 -2.13 -7.45 -1.81
C SER A 72 -2.72 -8.05 -3.09
N LEU A 73 -3.15 -7.16 -3.98
CA LEU A 73 -3.75 -7.46 -5.27
C LEU A 73 -2.99 -8.54 -6.05
N GLY A 74 -3.74 -9.39 -6.76
CA GLY A 74 -3.18 -10.50 -7.53
C GLY A 74 -2.56 -11.61 -6.69
N ARG A 75 -2.87 -11.67 -5.38
CA ARG A 75 -2.27 -12.59 -4.40
C ARG A 75 -0.76 -12.34 -4.24
N THR A 76 -0.40 -11.06 -4.27
CA THR A 76 0.96 -10.58 -4.02
C THR A 76 1.24 -10.57 -2.53
N LEU A 77 2.41 -11.05 -2.12
CA LEU A 77 2.82 -11.13 -0.72
C LEU A 77 3.98 -10.16 -0.45
N LEU A 78 3.85 -9.35 0.59
CA LEU A 78 4.95 -8.54 1.10
C LEU A 78 5.28 -8.90 2.54
N LEU A 79 6.57 -8.96 2.85
CA LEU A 79 7.13 -9.07 4.19
C LEU A 79 7.93 -7.81 4.47
N ASN A 80 7.53 -7.03 5.48
CA ASN A 80 8.18 -5.77 5.86
C ASN A 80 8.38 -4.84 4.66
N GLU A 81 7.31 -4.64 3.89
CA GLU A 81 7.27 -3.83 2.65
C GLU A 81 8.03 -4.42 1.44
N GLU A 82 8.70 -5.56 1.55
CA GLU A 82 9.40 -6.21 0.43
C GLU A 82 8.60 -7.39 -0.14
N LEU A 83 8.57 -7.50 -1.47
CA LEU A 83 7.94 -8.61 -2.19
C LEU A 83 8.66 -9.92 -1.87
N VAL A 84 7.88 -10.91 -1.49
CA VAL A 84 8.38 -12.28 -1.28
C VAL A 84 7.49 -13.28 -2.00
N THR A 85 8.08 -14.37 -2.47
CA THR A 85 7.35 -15.40 -3.21
C THR A 85 6.74 -16.40 -2.23
N PRO A 86 5.42 -16.67 -2.27
CA PRO A 86 4.83 -17.71 -1.45
C PRO A 86 5.33 -19.12 -1.88
N PRO A 87 5.44 -20.08 -0.93
CA PRO A 87 5.07 -19.93 0.47
C PRO A 87 6.16 -19.23 1.30
N LEU A 88 5.75 -18.39 2.24
CA LEU A 88 6.60 -17.77 3.26
C LEU A 88 6.48 -18.59 4.55
N VAL A 89 7.61 -18.94 5.18
CA VAL A 89 7.65 -19.67 6.44
C VAL A 89 8.55 -18.95 7.42
N LEU A 90 7.98 -18.52 8.54
CA LEU A 90 8.68 -17.92 9.67
C LEU A 90 8.35 -18.71 10.96
N PRO A 91 9.09 -18.52 12.06
CA PRO A 91 8.76 -19.18 13.32
C PRO A 91 7.32 -18.88 13.76
N GLY A 92 6.48 -19.92 13.80
CA GLY A 92 5.08 -19.82 14.21
C GLY A 92 4.12 -19.24 13.16
N LEU A 93 4.59 -18.96 11.93
CA LEU A 93 3.83 -18.28 10.87
C LEU A 93 4.08 -18.89 9.49
N HIS A 94 3.03 -19.05 8.69
CA HIS A 94 3.10 -19.53 7.31
C HIS A 94 2.16 -18.73 6.44
N VAL A 95 2.59 -18.42 5.23
CA VAL A 95 1.74 -17.78 4.23
C VAL A 95 1.85 -18.57 2.93
N SER A 96 0.73 -19.07 2.41
CA SER A 96 0.73 -19.82 1.14
C SER A 96 -0.54 -19.61 0.34
N LEU A 97 -0.50 -20.04 -0.91
CA LEU A 97 -1.71 -20.17 -1.72
C LEU A 97 -2.55 -21.36 -1.22
N SER A 98 -3.84 -21.14 -1.09
CA SER A 98 -4.82 -22.17 -0.72
C SER A 98 -6.17 -21.85 -1.38
N GLY A 99 -6.52 -22.64 -2.40
CA GLY A 99 -7.61 -22.32 -3.32
C GLY A 99 -7.35 -21.00 -4.06
N SER A 100 -8.37 -20.14 -4.13
CA SER A 100 -8.30 -18.79 -4.72
C SER A 100 -7.65 -17.75 -3.80
N TYR A 101 -7.18 -18.14 -2.61
CA TYR A 101 -6.69 -17.21 -1.60
C TYR A 101 -5.18 -17.32 -1.39
N LEU A 102 -4.58 -16.18 -1.04
CA LEU A 102 -3.35 -16.15 -0.25
C LEU A 102 -3.74 -16.20 1.22
N VAL A 103 -3.14 -17.11 1.99
CA VAL A 103 -3.56 -17.45 3.35
C VAL A 103 -2.40 -17.37 4.30
N LEU A 104 -2.49 -16.50 5.29
CA LEU A 104 -1.63 -16.43 6.46
C LEU A 104 -2.22 -17.29 7.58
N MET A 105 -1.42 -18.17 8.16
CA MET A 105 -1.76 -18.96 9.34
C MET A 105 -0.67 -18.83 10.40
N THR A 106 -1.09 -18.78 11.66
CA THR A 106 -0.20 -18.79 12.83
C THR A 106 -0.34 -20.08 13.63
N ASP A 107 0.62 -20.36 14.50
CA ASP A 107 0.57 -21.52 15.40
C ASP A 107 -0.50 -21.41 16.52
N PHE A 108 -1.04 -20.20 16.74
CA PHE A 108 -2.20 -19.98 17.61
C PHE A 108 -3.53 -19.94 16.85
N ASN A 109 -3.57 -20.37 15.58
CA ASN A 109 -4.76 -20.47 14.73
C ASN A 109 -5.47 -19.13 14.40
N LEU A 110 -4.75 -18.00 14.40
CA LEU A 110 -5.18 -16.86 13.58
C LEU A 110 -5.00 -17.23 12.10
N ILE A 111 -6.07 -17.06 11.34
CA ILE A 111 -6.09 -17.26 9.89
C ILE A 111 -6.55 -15.95 9.23
N VAL A 112 -5.74 -15.42 8.33
CA VAL A 112 -6.07 -14.25 7.52
C VAL A 112 -5.97 -14.66 6.05
N ARG A 113 -7.05 -14.51 5.29
CA ARG A 113 -7.08 -14.89 3.86
C ARG A 113 -7.48 -13.70 3.02
N PHE A 114 -6.84 -13.54 1.86
CA PHE A 114 -7.22 -12.55 0.86
C PHE A 114 -7.23 -13.19 -0.53
N ASN A 115 -8.30 -13.00 -1.29
CA ASN A 115 -8.40 -13.55 -2.65
C ASN A 115 -7.53 -12.80 -3.67
N GLY A 116 -6.90 -11.69 -3.27
CA GLY A 116 -6.11 -10.86 -4.17
C GLY A 116 -6.94 -9.90 -5.02
N ASP A 117 -8.24 -9.75 -4.71
CA ASP A 117 -9.13 -8.88 -5.46
C ASP A 117 -10.01 -8.03 -4.54
N ASN A 118 -10.95 -8.64 -3.81
CA ASN A 118 -11.99 -7.90 -3.12
C ASN A 118 -12.49 -8.53 -1.82
N ARG A 119 -12.08 -9.77 -1.49
CA ARG A 119 -12.58 -10.51 -0.32
C ARG A 119 -11.43 -10.87 0.61
N ALA A 120 -11.52 -10.38 1.83
CA ALA A 120 -10.63 -10.68 2.93
C ALA A 120 -11.40 -11.33 4.09
N GLU A 121 -10.77 -12.27 4.77
CA GLU A 121 -11.37 -13.02 5.88
C GLU A 121 -10.40 -13.08 7.05
N VAL A 122 -10.95 -12.89 8.25
CA VAL A 122 -10.22 -13.02 9.51
C VAL A 122 -10.94 -14.03 10.37
N THR A 123 -10.23 -15.10 10.72
CA THR A 123 -10.68 -16.15 11.65
C THR A 123 -9.75 -16.16 12.87
N VAL A 124 -10.36 -16.12 14.04
CA VAL A 124 -9.66 -16.08 15.34
C VAL A 124 -10.21 -17.18 16.26
N PRO A 125 -9.37 -17.75 17.13
CA PRO A 125 -9.83 -18.68 18.16
C PRO A 125 -10.81 -18.05 19.14
N ARG A 126 -11.71 -18.87 19.72
CA ARG A 126 -12.74 -18.39 20.67
C ARG A 126 -12.14 -17.79 21.95
N GLU A 127 -10.90 -18.14 22.28
CA GLU A 127 -10.15 -17.58 23.39
C GLU A 127 -9.98 -16.06 23.29
N TYR A 128 -10.10 -15.49 22.09
CA TYR A 128 -10.05 -14.04 21.86
C TYR A 128 -11.41 -13.33 22.05
N ALA A 129 -12.49 -14.06 22.35
CA ALA A 129 -13.79 -13.45 22.63
C ALA A 129 -13.69 -12.39 23.73
N GLU A 130 -14.32 -11.22 23.54
CA GLU A 130 -14.29 -10.05 24.44
C GLU A 130 -12.91 -9.35 24.59
N GLU A 131 -11.86 -9.87 23.94
CA GLU A 131 -10.51 -9.31 24.01
C GLU A 131 -10.14 -8.44 22.78
N LEU A 132 -10.98 -8.52 21.74
CA LEU A 132 -10.78 -7.86 20.45
C LEU A 132 -11.47 -6.50 20.36
N CYS A 133 -10.96 -5.67 19.47
CA CYS A 133 -11.67 -4.49 18.97
C CYS A 133 -11.30 -4.20 17.51
N GLY A 134 -12.08 -3.34 16.86
CA GLY A 134 -11.99 -3.02 15.44
C GLY A 134 -13.36 -3.03 14.77
N ILE A 135 -13.40 -2.86 13.45
CA ILE A 135 -14.67 -2.89 12.69
C ILE A 135 -15.38 -4.24 12.78
N CYS A 136 -14.64 -5.33 12.98
CA CYS A 136 -15.19 -6.67 13.11
C CYS A 136 -15.87 -6.96 14.47
N GLY A 137 -15.97 -5.97 15.35
CA GLY A 137 -16.59 -6.13 16.67
C GLY A 137 -15.65 -6.72 17.72
N ASN A 138 -16.22 -7.05 18.89
CA ASN A 138 -15.49 -7.57 20.05
C ASN A 138 -15.63 -9.09 20.24
N PHE A 139 -16.38 -9.76 19.36
CA PHE A 139 -16.55 -11.22 19.33
C PHE A 139 -17.14 -11.81 20.62
N ASN A 140 -18.17 -11.17 21.17
CA ASN A 140 -18.81 -11.58 22.43
C ASN A 140 -20.14 -12.35 22.21
N GLY A 141 -20.61 -12.45 20.96
CA GLY A 141 -21.88 -13.06 20.59
C GLY A 141 -23.10 -12.13 20.70
N ASP A 142 -22.90 -10.84 20.99
CA ASP A 142 -23.92 -9.80 21.04
C ASP A 142 -23.87 -8.96 19.77
N ARG A 143 -24.97 -8.93 19.03
CA ARG A 143 -25.06 -8.11 17.80
C ARG A 143 -25.38 -6.64 18.09
N THR A 144 -25.71 -6.30 19.34
CA THR A 144 -26.22 -4.97 19.69
C THR A 144 -25.13 -3.95 20.02
N ASP A 145 -23.89 -4.39 20.21
CA ASP A 145 -22.74 -3.55 20.54
C ASP A 145 -21.66 -3.52 19.43
N GLU A 146 -21.92 -4.08 18.26
CA GLU A 146 -20.96 -4.15 17.15
C GLU A 146 -20.56 -2.79 16.56
N TYR A 147 -21.18 -1.70 17.01
CA TYR A 147 -20.85 -0.32 16.64
C TYR A 147 -19.93 0.34 17.68
N LEU A 148 -19.22 -0.45 18.49
CA LEU A 148 -18.20 0.05 19.42
C LEU A 148 -17.06 0.78 18.70
N MET A 149 -16.89 2.04 19.05
CA MET A 149 -15.76 2.88 18.65
C MET A 149 -14.55 2.68 19.59
N PRO A 150 -13.35 3.14 19.21
CA PRO A 150 -12.15 2.97 20.05
C PRO A 150 -12.25 3.57 21.45
N ASP A 151 -13.13 4.55 21.65
CA ASP A 151 -13.38 5.21 22.94
C ASP A 151 -14.39 4.46 23.82
N GLY A 152 -14.93 3.35 23.35
CA GLY A 152 -15.92 2.52 24.04
C GLY A 152 -17.37 2.98 23.88
N THR A 153 -17.64 4.01 23.08
CA THR A 153 -19.01 4.48 22.79
C THR A 153 -19.58 3.82 21.54
N GLN A 154 -20.92 3.79 21.43
CA GLN A 154 -21.62 3.25 20.25
C GLN A 154 -21.75 4.33 19.17
N ALA A 155 -21.31 4.00 17.95
CA ALA A 155 -21.55 4.84 16.78
C ALA A 155 -23.04 4.85 16.42
N SER A 156 -23.51 5.97 15.86
CA SER A 156 -24.88 6.15 15.38
C SER A 156 -25.10 5.58 13.96
N SER A 157 -24.02 5.27 13.24
CA SER A 157 -24.07 4.75 11.87
C SER A 157 -22.81 3.95 11.51
N PRO A 158 -22.86 3.05 10.50
CA PRO A 158 -21.68 2.35 9.99
C PRO A 158 -20.57 3.30 9.52
N THR A 159 -20.95 4.44 8.94
CA THR A 159 -19.99 5.46 8.48
C THR A 159 -19.24 6.10 9.63
N GLU A 160 -19.93 6.41 10.74
CA GLU A 160 -19.29 6.92 11.94
C GLU A 160 -18.34 5.88 12.55
N LEU A 161 -18.78 4.63 12.63
CA LEU A 161 -17.94 3.50 13.07
C LEU A 161 -16.68 3.38 12.21
N GLY A 162 -16.83 3.28 10.88
CA GLY A 162 -15.69 3.15 9.97
C GLY A 162 -14.72 4.33 10.06
N ASN A 163 -15.24 5.56 10.18
CA ASN A 163 -14.39 6.75 10.39
C ASN A 163 -13.63 6.72 11.71
N SER A 164 -14.19 6.14 12.77
CA SER A 164 -13.53 6.03 14.08
C SER A 164 -12.34 5.06 14.08
N TRP A 165 -12.31 4.09 13.16
CA TRP A 165 -11.29 3.04 13.06
C TRP A 165 -10.25 3.28 11.95
N LYS A 166 -10.16 4.51 11.41
CA LYS A 166 -9.13 4.89 10.43
C LYS A 166 -7.74 4.91 11.05
N THR A 167 -6.75 4.36 10.36
CA THR A 167 -5.34 4.37 10.79
C THR A 167 -4.48 5.37 10.00
N ASP A 168 -5.00 5.88 8.88
CA ASP A 168 -4.38 6.96 8.12
C ASP A 168 -5.19 8.28 8.15
N ASN A 169 -4.51 9.40 7.89
CA ASN A 169 -5.11 10.74 7.84
C ASN A 169 -5.75 11.06 6.48
N SER A 170 -5.92 10.06 5.60
CA SER A 170 -6.46 10.31 4.27
C SER A 170 -7.97 10.56 4.35
N SER A 171 -8.44 11.55 3.61
CA SER A 171 -9.86 11.93 3.57
C SER A 171 -10.38 11.71 2.16
N ALA A 172 -11.27 10.72 1.98
CA ALA A 172 -12.02 10.56 0.76
C ALA A 172 -13.50 10.37 1.10
N TYR A 173 -14.33 11.29 0.59
CA TYR A 173 -15.78 11.24 0.64
C TYR A 173 -16.29 11.39 -0.78
N ILE A 174 -17.15 10.49 -1.23
CA ILE A 174 -17.89 10.63 -2.49
C ILE A 174 -19.35 10.25 -2.27
N THR A 175 -20.22 11.04 -2.89
CA THR A 175 -21.67 10.87 -2.92
C THR A 175 -22.07 9.80 -3.95
N LEU A 176 -22.86 8.81 -3.53
CA LEU A 176 -23.45 7.82 -4.44
C LEU A 176 -24.36 8.49 -5.48
N SER A 177 -24.22 8.09 -6.75
CA SER A 177 -25.24 8.32 -7.77
C SER A 177 -25.94 7.00 -8.09
N LEU A 178 -27.27 6.98 -8.00
CA LEU A 178 -28.09 5.83 -8.41
C LEU A 178 -27.95 5.61 -9.91
N ALA A 179 -27.58 4.40 -10.32
CA ALA A 179 -27.34 4.09 -11.71
C ALA A 179 -28.34 3.04 -12.26
N SER A 180 -28.55 3.11 -13.57
CA SER A 180 -29.72 2.65 -14.34
C SER A 180 -29.92 1.12 -14.44
N GLY A 181 -31.17 0.68 -14.63
CA GLY A 181 -31.61 -0.73 -14.61
C GLY A 181 -31.20 -1.66 -15.77
N LEU A 182 -30.12 -1.37 -16.50
CA LEU A 182 -29.63 -2.23 -17.60
C LEU A 182 -28.93 -3.50 -17.08
N TRP A 183 -28.39 -3.48 -15.87
CA TRP A 183 -27.56 -4.54 -15.27
C TRP A 183 -28.33 -5.55 -14.40
N LEU A 184 -29.63 -5.34 -14.21
CA LEU A 184 -30.49 -6.26 -13.46
C LEU A 184 -30.38 -7.70 -13.99
N TRP A 185 -30.36 -7.86 -15.32
CA TRP A 185 -30.36 -9.17 -15.99
C TRP A 185 -29.04 -9.93 -15.86
N THR A 186 -27.92 -9.25 -15.64
CA THR A 186 -26.62 -9.92 -15.50
C THR A 186 -26.48 -10.60 -14.14
N CYS A 187 -27.05 -9.99 -13.10
CA CYS A 187 -27.00 -10.49 -11.73
C CYS A 187 -28.13 -11.46 -11.38
N THR A 188 -29.15 -11.67 -12.24
CA THR A 188 -30.28 -12.58 -11.93
C THR A 188 -29.84 -14.00 -11.62
N ILE A 189 -28.68 -14.43 -12.13
CA ILE A 189 -28.09 -15.74 -11.85
C ILE A 189 -28.00 -16.03 -10.33
N VAL A 190 -27.83 -15.00 -9.50
CA VAL A 190 -27.80 -15.12 -8.03
C VAL A 190 -29.17 -15.44 -7.43
N ILE A 191 -30.25 -14.90 -7.99
CA ILE A 191 -31.64 -15.00 -7.45
C ILE A 191 -32.54 -15.95 -8.25
N GLU A 192 -32.01 -16.59 -9.29
CA GLU A 192 -32.76 -17.51 -10.14
C GLU A 192 -33.27 -18.73 -9.35
N ARG A 193 -34.60 -18.90 -9.31
CA ARG A 193 -35.27 -19.99 -8.57
C ARG A 193 -35.02 -21.38 -9.14
N THR A 194 -34.47 -21.47 -10.35
CA THR A 194 -34.19 -22.73 -11.07
C THR A 194 -32.86 -22.62 -11.84
N GLY A 195 -31.81 -22.20 -11.14
CA GLY A 195 -30.49 -21.90 -11.67
C GLY A 195 -29.36 -22.53 -10.85
N LEU A 196 -28.12 -22.10 -11.12
CA LEU A 196 -26.90 -22.68 -10.52
C LEU A 196 -26.89 -22.61 -8.98
N PHE A 197 -27.44 -21.53 -8.42
CA PHE A 197 -27.39 -21.27 -6.98
C PHE A 197 -28.65 -21.67 -6.21
N THR A 198 -29.61 -22.35 -6.84
CA THR A 198 -30.91 -22.64 -6.22
C THR A 198 -30.80 -23.45 -4.91
N GLU A 199 -29.83 -24.37 -4.80
CA GLU A 199 -29.63 -25.13 -3.56
C GLU A 199 -29.15 -24.23 -2.40
N CYS A 200 -28.38 -23.18 -2.69
CA CYS A 200 -27.87 -22.24 -1.70
C CYS A 200 -28.92 -21.30 -1.13
N HIS A 201 -29.99 -21.02 -1.87
CA HIS A 201 -31.08 -20.12 -1.43
C HIS A 201 -31.75 -20.59 -0.13
N ALA A 202 -31.61 -21.87 0.22
CA ALA A 202 -32.13 -22.43 1.46
C ALA A 202 -31.32 -22.04 2.71
N VAL A 203 -30.05 -21.66 2.54
CA VAL A 203 -29.10 -21.40 3.62
C VAL A 203 -28.53 -19.98 3.60
N VAL A 204 -28.46 -19.34 2.43
CA VAL A 204 -27.96 -17.97 2.25
C VAL A 204 -28.99 -17.14 1.49
N ASN A 205 -29.38 -15.99 2.03
CA ASN A 205 -30.30 -15.07 1.36
C ASN A 205 -29.64 -14.42 0.13
N PRO A 206 -30.14 -14.64 -1.10
CA PRO A 206 -29.53 -14.09 -2.31
C PRO A 206 -29.81 -12.59 -2.53
N GLU A 207 -30.75 -11.96 -1.81
CA GLU A 207 -31.19 -10.58 -2.10
C GLU A 207 -30.10 -9.54 -1.85
N GLU A 208 -29.31 -9.70 -0.79
CA GLU A 208 -28.21 -8.78 -0.45
C GLU A 208 -27.12 -8.85 -1.52
N LEU A 209 -26.65 -10.05 -1.85
CA LEU A 209 -25.62 -10.25 -2.88
C LEU A 209 -26.09 -9.87 -4.29
N PHE A 210 -27.37 -10.06 -4.60
CA PHE A 210 -27.94 -9.57 -5.86
C PHE A 210 -27.90 -8.04 -5.94
N THR A 211 -28.27 -7.38 -4.85
CA THR A 211 -28.26 -5.91 -4.78
C THR A 211 -26.84 -5.38 -4.96
N SER A 212 -25.86 -5.93 -4.24
CA SER A 212 -24.45 -5.55 -4.38
C SER A 212 -23.92 -5.86 -5.78
N CYS A 213 -24.21 -7.03 -6.36
CA CYS A 213 -23.83 -7.35 -7.74
C CYS A 213 -24.37 -6.31 -8.75
N VAL A 214 -25.64 -5.92 -8.65
CA VAL A 214 -26.24 -4.94 -9.57
C VAL A 214 -25.55 -3.59 -9.43
N LEU A 215 -25.23 -3.17 -8.21
CA LEU A 215 -24.47 -1.95 -7.96
C LEU A 215 -23.08 -2.06 -8.60
N ASP A 216 -22.31 -3.08 -8.28
CA ASP A 216 -20.97 -3.33 -8.79
C ASP A 216 -20.90 -3.35 -10.32
N GLN A 217 -21.83 -4.06 -10.97
CA GLN A 217 -21.93 -4.10 -12.44
C GLN A 217 -22.27 -2.73 -13.04
N CYS A 218 -23.06 -1.92 -12.33
CA CYS A 218 -23.42 -0.59 -12.79
C CYS A 218 -22.23 0.36 -12.79
N TRP A 219 -21.43 0.31 -11.72
CA TRP A 219 -20.26 1.17 -11.54
C TRP A 219 -19.06 0.73 -12.39
N THR A 220 -18.94 -0.56 -12.67
CA THR A 220 -17.87 -1.10 -13.52
C THR A 220 -18.26 -1.20 -15.00
N TYR A 221 -19.40 -0.62 -15.38
CA TYR A 221 -19.93 -0.65 -16.75
C TYR A 221 -20.01 -2.07 -17.34
N GLY A 222 -20.35 -3.05 -16.50
CA GLY A 222 -20.50 -4.45 -16.89
C GLY A 222 -19.20 -5.23 -16.99
N ASP A 223 -18.15 -4.86 -16.23
CA ASP A 223 -16.89 -5.59 -16.23
C ASP A 223 -17.11 -7.07 -15.86
N LYS A 224 -16.51 -7.96 -16.65
CA LYS A 224 -16.66 -9.41 -16.47
C LYS A 224 -15.97 -9.90 -15.20
N GLY A 225 -14.82 -9.33 -14.85
CA GLY A 225 -14.09 -9.67 -13.62
C GLY A 225 -14.92 -9.34 -12.39
N THR A 226 -15.51 -8.15 -12.36
CA THR A 226 -16.43 -7.73 -11.29
C THR A 226 -17.61 -8.68 -11.13
N LEU A 227 -18.25 -9.09 -12.23
CA LEU A 227 -19.34 -10.08 -12.17
C LEU A 227 -18.85 -11.39 -11.55
N CYS A 228 -17.71 -11.90 -12.03
CA CYS A 228 -17.13 -13.13 -11.51
C CYS A 228 -16.77 -13.00 -10.02
N GLY A 229 -16.30 -11.83 -9.57
CA GLY A 229 -16.06 -11.53 -8.16
C GLY A 229 -17.34 -11.60 -7.32
N SER A 230 -18.42 -10.95 -7.76
CA SER A 230 -19.71 -10.99 -7.05
C SER A 230 -20.31 -12.41 -7.01
N LEU A 231 -20.16 -13.20 -8.08
CA LEU A 231 -20.61 -14.60 -8.13
C LEU A 231 -19.74 -15.52 -7.26
N GLN A 232 -18.43 -15.31 -7.24
CA GLN A 232 -17.52 -16.02 -6.35
C GLN A 232 -17.91 -15.75 -4.89
N ALA A 233 -18.17 -14.51 -4.51
CA ALA A 233 -18.56 -14.16 -3.14
C ALA A 233 -19.81 -14.91 -2.69
N TYR A 234 -20.81 -15.08 -3.56
CA TYR A 234 -21.98 -15.89 -3.23
C TYR A 234 -21.66 -17.38 -3.17
N ALA A 235 -20.88 -17.91 -4.10
CA ALA A 235 -20.44 -19.30 -4.08
C ALA A 235 -19.64 -19.68 -2.82
N ASP A 236 -18.77 -18.79 -2.36
CA ASP A 236 -18.00 -18.95 -1.12
C ASP A 236 -18.93 -19.04 0.09
N GLU A 237 -19.91 -18.13 0.19
CA GLU A 237 -20.88 -18.13 1.29
C GLU A 237 -21.75 -19.41 1.29
N CYS A 238 -22.10 -19.91 0.10
CA CYS A 238 -22.77 -21.21 -0.04
C CYS A 238 -21.91 -22.36 0.48
N ALA A 239 -20.62 -22.38 0.12
CA ALA A 239 -19.68 -23.41 0.52
C ALA A 239 -19.43 -23.39 2.04
N GLU A 240 -19.34 -22.21 2.65
CA GLU A 240 -19.27 -22.04 4.12
C GLU A 240 -20.49 -22.62 4.84
N ASN A 241 -21.67 -22.57 4.19
CA ASN A 241 -22.90 -23.20 4.66
C ASN A 241 -23.08 -24.65 4.18
N GLY A 242 -22.01 -25.29 3.71
CA GLY A 242 -21.95 -26.71 3.35
C GLY A 242 -22.50 -27.06 1.96
N ILE A 243 -22.78 -26.07 1.11
CA ILE A 243 -23.29 -26.25 -0.25
C ILE A 243 -22.24 -25.81 -1.26
N VAL A 244 -21.46 -26.77 -1.77
CA VAL A 244 -20.42 -26.50 -2.78
C VAL A 244 -21.03 -26.53 -4.18
N ILE A 245 -20.94 -25.42 -4.91
CA ILE A 245 -21.58 -25.25 -6.22
C ILE A 245 -20.52 -25.11 -7.30
N MET A 246 -20.60 -25.93 -8.36
CA MET A 246 -19.78 -25.77 -9.55
C MET A 246 -20.41 -24.76 -10.51
N TRP A 247 -20.01 -23.50 -10.40
CA TRP A 247 -20.61 -22.39 -11.14
C TRP A 247 -19.74 -21.87 -12.30
N ARG A 248 -18.42 -22.09 -12.25
CA ARG A 248 -17.46 -21.72 -13.32
C ARG A 248 -17.46 -22.74 -14.45
N ASN A 249 -17.15 -22.29 -15.67
CA ASN A 249 -16.98 -23.20 -16.81
C ASN A 249 -15.85 -22.74 -17.75
N ALA A 250 -15.59 -23.50 -18.82
CA ALA A 250 -14.48 -23.23 -19.74
C ALA A 250 -14.49 -21.82 -20.39
N THR A 251 -15.64 -21.16 -20.45
CA THR A 251 -15.85 -19.86 -21.10
C THR A 251 -16.32 -18.74 -20.16
N PHE A 252 -16.78 -19.11 -18.96
CA PHE A 252 -17.38 -18.22 -17.98
C PHE A 252 -16.55 -18.23 -16.68
N CYS A 253 -15.98 -17.07 -16.34
CA CYS A 253 -15.16 -16.87 -15.14
C CYS A 253 -13.99 -17.87 -15.01
N ARG A 254 -13.19 -18.09 -16.07
CA ARG A 254 -12.00 -18.95 -16.03
C ARG A 254 -10.76 -18.14 -15.62
N GLU A 255 -10.02 -18.60 -14.61
CA GLU A 255 -8.92 -17.84 -13.96
C GLU A 255 -7.61 -18.62 -13.74
N CYS A 256 -7.47 -19.84 -14.28
CA CYS A 256 -6.24 -20.62 -14.07
C CYS A 256 -5.14 -20.33 -15.10
N LYS A 257 -3.89 -20.28 -14.62
CA LYS A 257 -2.69 -20.06 -15.43
C LYS A 257 -2.35 -21.32 -16.26
N PRO A 258 -1.44 -21.23 -17.25
CA PRO A 258 -0.92 -22.42 -17.92
C PRO A 258 -0.44 -23.49 -16.94
N ASP A 259 -0.56 -24.76 -17.34
CA ASP A 259 -0.15 -25.94 -16.57
C ASP A 259 -0.90 -26.10 -15.23
N SER A 260 -2.11 -25.56 -15.18
CA SER A 260 -3.04 -25.69 -14.06
C SER A 260 -4.49 -25.79 -14.54
N HIS A 261 -5.34 -26.38 -13.72
CA HIS A 261 -6.78 -26.48 -13.96
C HIS A 261 -7.57 -26.06 -12.73
N TYR A 262 -8.85 -25.79 -12.95
CA TYR A 262 -9.79 -25.39 -11.91
C TYR A 262 -10.33 -26.61 -11.17
N GLU A 263 -10.40 -26.52 -9.85
CA GLU A 263 -11.13 -27.44 -8.98
C GLU A 263 -12.03 -26.66 -8.01
N SER A 264 -13.26 -27.15 -7.80
CA SER A 264 -14.17 -26.59 -6.79
C SER A 264 -13.77 -26.93 -5.35
N CYS A 265 -12.83 -27.86 -5.18
CA CYS A 265 -12.34 -28.35 -3.89
C CYS A 265 -10.84 -28.66 -4.02
N ALA A 266 -10.06 -27.62 -4.33
CA ALA A 266 -8.60 -27.69 -4.37
C ALA A 266 -8.05 -27.99 -2.96
N PRO A 267 -6.98 -28.80 -2.86
CA PRO A 267 -6.41 -29.15 -1.57
C PRO A 267 -5.92 -27.91 -0.82
N PRO A 268 -6.08 -27.85 0.51
CA PRO A 268 -5.70 -26.69 1.32
C PRO A 268 -4.18 -26.41 1.29
N CYS A 269 -3.38 -27.45 1.06
CA CYS A 269 -1.93 -27.39 0.87
C CYS A 269 -1.57 -28.02 -0.47
N PRO A 270 -1.53 -27.26 -1.57
CA PRO A 270 -1.05 -27.78 -2.83
C PRO A 270 0.46 -28.04 -2.79
N ALA A 271 0.97 -28.89 -3.68
CA ALA A 271 2.40 -29.14 -3.80
C ALA A 271 3.14 -27.88 -4.29
N THR A 272 4.24 -27.52 -3.62
CA THR A 272 5.06 -26.35 -3.93
C THR A 272 6.53 -26.73 -4.07
N CYS A 273 7.32 -25.87 -4.71
CA CYS A 273 8.76 -26.09 -4.88
C CYS A 273 9.57 -26.16 -3.58
N SER A 274 9.12 -25.50 -2.51
CA SER A 274 9.78 -25.56 -1.20
C SER A 274 9.23 -26.68 -0.30
N ASN A 275 8.03 -27.21 -0.60
CA ASN A 275 7.36 -28.32 0.08
C ASN A 275 7.31 -28.17 1.63
N VAL A 276 7.26 -26.92 2.12
CA VAL A 276 7.22 -26.59 3.55
C VAL A 276 5.78 -26.30 3.97
N THR A 277 5.29 -27.05 4.97
CA THR A 277 3.94 -26.89 5.52
C THR A 277 3.99 -26.76 7.05
N LEU A 278 3.16 -25.88 7.61
CA LEU A 278 2.93 -25.86 9.05
C LEU A 278 2.11 -27.08 9.48
N PRO A 279 2.41 -27.69 10.64
CA PRO A 279 1.55 -28.70 11.25
C PRO A 279 0.12 -28.16 11.41
N GLY A 280 -0.88 -28.86 10.86
CA GLY A 280 -2.29 -28.45 10.94
C GLY A 280 -2.78 -27.56 9.80
N ALA A 281 -1.90 -26.88 9.05
CA ALA A 281 -2.31 -26.04 7.91
C ALA A 281 -3.06 -26.84 6.84
N CYS A 282 -2.68 -28.10 6.65
CA CYS A 282 -3.29 -28.99 5.65
C CYS A 282 -4.53 -29.74 6.18
N GLN A 283 -4.97 -29.46 7.41
CA GLN A 283 -6.21 -30.01 7.99
C GLN A 283 -7.42 -29.10 7.72
N GLN A 284 -7.21 -27.94 7.09
CA GLN A 284 -8.28 -27.05 6.68
C GLN A 284 -9.17 -27.69 5.60
N PRO A 285 -10.44 -27.26 5.48
CA PRO A 285 -11.29 -27.64 4.37
C PRO A 285 -10.63 -27.28 3.02
N CYS A 286 -10.90 -28.08 1.99
CA CYS A 286 -10.57 -27.68 0.63
C CYS A 286 -11.30 -26.39 0.25
N GLY A 287 -10.75 -25.65 -0.71
CA GLY A 287 -11.37 -24.44 -1.22
C GLY A 287 -11.41 -24.43 -2.74
N GLU A 288 -12.35 -23.70 -3.32
CA GLU A 288 -12.34 -23.44 -4.75
C GLU A 288 -11.02 -22.77 -5.18
N GLY A 289 -10.41 -23.23 -6.28
CA GLY A 289 -9.18 -22.61 -6.80
C GLY A 289 -8.54 -23.36 -7.95
N CYS A 290 -7.32 -22.93 -8.29
CA CYS A 290 -6.52 -23.58 -9.34
C CYS A 290 -5.51 -24.55 -8.72
N VAL A 291 -5.34 -25.70 -9.35
CA VAL A 291 -4.40 -26.75 -8.95
C VAL A 291 -3.46 -27.01 -10.13
N CYS A 292 -2.17 -27.19 -9.85
CA CYS A 292 -1.20 -27.56 -10.89
C CYS A 292 -1.53 -28.94 -11.47
N ASP A 293 -1.32 -29.09 -12.77
CA ASP A 293 -1.50 -30.37 -13.45
C ASP A 293 -0.48 -31.41 -12.95
N GLU A 294 -0.77 -32.69 -13.17
CA GLU A 294 0.12 -33.78 -12.76
C GLU A 294 1.55 -33.60 -13.33
N GLY A 295 2.56 -33.65 -12.46
CA GLY A 295 3.96 -33.40 -12.82
C GLY A 295 4.43 -31.96 -12.61
N PHE A 296 3.52 -31.04 -12.25
CA PHE A 296 3.82 -29.64 -11.96
C PHE A 296 3.58 -29.31 -10.48
N VAL A 297 4.30 -28.33 -9.97
CA VAL A 297 4.20 -27.80 -8.60
C VAL A 297 4.20 -26.28 -8.61
N PHE A 298 3.66 -25.65 -7.56
CA PHE A 298 3.67 -24.20 -7.44
C PHE A 298 5.07 -23.64 -7.17
N SER A 299 5.50 -22.71 -8.02
CA SER A 299 6.62 -21.79 -7.81
C SER A 299 6.05 -20.38 -7.75
N GLY A 300 5.73 -19.91 -6.55
CA GLY A 300 4.88 -18.73 -6.37
C GLY A 300 3.46 -19.02 -6.86
N ASP A 301 2.99 -18.26 -7.85
CA ASP A 301 1.65 -18.39 -8.42
C ASP A 301 1.62 -19.08 -9.80
N LYS A 302 2.75 -19.69 -10.21
CA LYS A 302 2.91 -20.42 -11.47
C LYS A 302 3.15 -21.91 -11.20
N CYS A 303 2.66 -22.75 -12.10
CA CYS A 303 2.95 -24.18 -12.10
C CYS A 303 4.19 -24.44 -12.95
N VAL A 304 5.19 -25.10 -12.38
CA VAL A 304 6.44 -25.46 -13.05
C VAL A 304 6.75 -26.94 -12.82
N PRO A 305 7.46 -27.61 -13.74
CA PRO A 305 8.04 -28.92 -13.47
C PRO A 305 8.91 -28.89 -12.21
N GLN A 306 8.93 -29.98 -11.43
CA GLN A 306 9.70 -30.04 -10.18
C GLN A 306 11.21 -29.81 -10.39
N ASP A 307 11.76 -30.18 -11.54
CA ASP A 307 13.16 -29.95 -11.93
C ASP A 307 13.43 -28.52 -12.44
N GLN A 308 12.42 -27.65 -12.44
CA GLN A 308 12.51 -26.21 -12.72
C GLN A 308 12.16 -25.35 -11.51
N CYS A 309 12.18 -25.95 -10.31
CA CYS A 309 12.09 -25.20 -9.07
C CYS A 309 13.30 -24.26 -8.89
N GLY A 310 13.08 -23.20 -8.14
CA GLY A 310 14.09 -22.18 -7.89
C GLY A 310 15.04 -22.52 -6.74
N CYS A 311 15.30 -21.52 -5.89
CA CYS A 311 16.29 -21.57 -4.83
C CYS A 311 15.69 -21.14 -3.49
N LEU A 312 16.32 -21.56 -2.39
CA LEU A 312 16.12 -20.97 -1.07
C LEU A 312 17.32 -20.10 -0.74
N ASP A 313 17.08 -18.88 -0.26
CA ASP A 313 18.14 -18.00 0.21
C ASP A 313 18.61 -18.39 1.63
N ARG A 314 19.49 -17.57 2.23
CA ARG A 314 20.03 -17.83 3.57
C ARG A 314 18.99 -17.66 4.70
N ASN A 315 17.86 -17.05 4.41
CA ASN A 315 16.74 -16.84 5.32
C ASN A 315 15.59 -17.81 5.01
N ASP A 316 15.84 -18.86 4.22
CA ASP A 316 14.85 -19.84 3.76
C ASP A 316 13.71 -19.25 2.92
N LEU A 317 13.93 -18.07 2.31
CA LEU A 317 12.98 -17.46 1.38
C LEU A 317 13.13 -18.09 -0.01
N TYR A 318 11.99 -18.44 -0.60
CA TYR A 318 11.95 -19.04 -1.93
C TYR A 318 12.05 -17.98 -3.03
N HIS A 319 12.95 -18.22 -3.99
CA HIS A 319 13.19 -17.42 -5.16
C HIS A 319 12.99 -18.27 -6.42
N PRO A 320 12.11 -17.91 -7.36
CA PRO A 320 11.96 -18.64 -8.62
C PRO A 320 13.28 -18.74 -9.40
N LEU A 321 13.38 -19.76 -10.26
CA LEU A 321 14.55 -19.92 -11.12
C LEU A 321 14.72 -18.68 -12.03
N GLY A 322 15.93 -18.10 -12.03
CA GLY A 322 16.24 -16.87 -12.76
C GLY A 322 15.88 -15.57 -12.02
N ASP A 323 15.43 -15.65 -10.76
CA ASP A 323 15.16 -14.46 -9.94
C ASP A 323 16.45 -13.75 -9.51
N HIS A 324 16.33 -12.44 -9.23
CA HIS A 324 17.41 -11.53 -8.85
C HIS A 324 16.96 -10.61 -7.71
N TRP A 325 17.76 -10.48 -6.64
CA TRP A 325 17.40 -9.67 -5.48
C TRP A 325 18.61 -9.10 -4.76
N PHE A 326 18.38 -8.12 -3.89
CA PHE A 326 19.40 -7.63 -2.97
C PHE A 326 19.37 -8.42 -1.66
N GLY A 327 20.47 -9.10 -1.33
CA GLY A 327 20.59 -9.92 -0.11
C GLY A 327 20.85 -9.12 1.17
N THR A 328 20.93 -7.79 1.08
CA THR A 328 21.22 -6.89 2.21
C THR A 328 20.44 -5.58 2.07
N GLN A 329 19.94 -5.06 3.19
CA GLN A 329 19.17 -3.81 3.28
C GLN A 329 19.89 -2.54 2.80
N ASN A 330 21.22 -2.58 2.69
CA ASN A 330 22.03 -1.47 2.15
C ASN A 330 22.45 -1.71 0.67
N CYS A 331 21.82 -2.67 -0.01
CA CYS A 331 22.09 -3.03 -1.40
C CYS A 331 23.57 -3.39 -1.68
N SER A 332 24.29 -3.86 -0.66
CA SER A 332 25.72 -4.22 -0.76
C SER A 332 25.98 -5.60 -1.35
N LEU A 333 24.93 -6.42 -1.50
CA LEU A 333 25.00 -7.78 -2.00
C LEU A 333 23.83 -8.01 -2.97
N HIS A 334 24.15 -8.35 -4.22
CA HIS A 334 23.17 -8.69 -5.24
C HIS A 334 23.24 -10.19 -5.53
N CYS A 335 22.11 -10.88 -5.43
CA CYS A 335 21.98 -12.32 -5.51
C CYS A 335 21.13 -12.75 -6.72
N SER A 336 21.36 -13.97 -7.21
CA SER A 336 20.55 -14.57 -8.25
C SER A 336 20.41 -16.08 -8.09
N CYS A 337 19.24 -16.61 -8.46
CA CYS A 337 18.98 -18.04 -8.52
C CYS A 337 19.34 -18.56 -9.92
N VAL A 338 20.58 -19.02 -10.09
CA VAL A 338 21.15 -19.32 -11.42
C VAL A 338 20.79 -20.72 -11.92
N SER A 339 20.59 -21.66 -11.01
CA SER A 339 20.11 -23.01 -11.28
C SER A 339 19.38 -23.55 -10.06
N VAL A 340 18.68 -24.68 -10.18
CA VAL A 340 17.88 -25.26 -9.09
C VAL A 340 18.72 -25.39 -7.81
N GLY A 341 18.33 -24.65 -6.77
CA GLY A 341 19.03 -24.64 -5.48
C GLY A 341 20.39 -23.92 -5.44
N ASP A 342 20.82 -23.27 -6.52
CA ASP A 342 22.11 -22.58 -6.60
C ASP A 342 21.93 -21.05 -6.60
N VAL A 343 22.33 -20.45 -5.48
CA VAL A 343 22.30 -18.99 -5.26
C VAL A 343 23.70 -18.42 -5.40
N VAL A 344 23.88 -17.49 -6.33
CA VAL A 344 25.13 -16.74 -6.52
C VAL A 344 24.91 -15.31 -6.08
N CYS A 345 25.77 -14.80 -5.19
CA CYS A 345 25.72 -13.43 -4.70
C CYS A 345 27.06 -12.71 -4.90
N ASP A 346 27.00 -11.52 -5.49
CA ASP A 346 28.16 -10.67 -5.75
C ASP A 346 28.05 -9.34 -4.98
N PRO A 347 29.18 -8.75 -4.55
CA PRO A 347 29.18 -7.41 -3.97
C PRO A 347 28.59 -6.37 -4.95
N TRP A 348 27.74 -5.49 -4.43
CA TRP A 348 27.10 -4.43 -5.21
C TRP A 348 27.18 -3.08 -4.51
N GLN A 349 27.04 -2.01 -5.28
CA GLN A 349 26.89 -0.66 -4.76
C GLN A 349 26.02 0.14 -5.73
N CYS A 350 25.04 0.88 -5.21
CA CYS A 350 24.24 1.78 -6.02
C CYS A 350 25.10 2.86 -6.68
N GLY A 351 24.67 3.30 -7.87
CA GLY A 351 25.29 4.38 -8.60
C GLY A 351 25.26 5.71 -7.84
N ALA A 352 26.06 6.68 -8.31
CA ALA A 352 26.20 7.98 -7.64
C ALA A 352 24.90 8.80 -7.54
N ASN A 353 23.89 8.49 -8.38
CA ASN A 353 22.58 9.14 -8.40
C ASN A 353 21.44 8.20 -8.02
N GLU A 354 21.75 7.11 -7.32
CA GLU A 354 20.78 6.13 -6.86
C GLU A 354 20.79 6.04 -5.34
N ILE A 355 19.63 5.78 -4.75
CA ILE A 355 19.48 5.49 -3.32
C ILE A 355 18.98 4.06 -3.15
N CYS A 356 19.59 3.34 -2.19
CA CYS A 356 19.09 2.02 -1.79
C CYS A 356 17.88 2.21 -0.88
N ASN A 357 16.70 1.81 -1.36
CA ASN A 357 15.49 1.72 -0.56
C ASN A 357 14.48 0.76 -1.19
N VAL A 358 13.40 0.48 -0.46
CA VAL A 358 12.25 -0.26 -1.00
C VAL A 358 11.34 0.72 -1.74
N GLN A 359 11.02 0.43 -3.00
CA GLN A 359 10.01 1.16 -3.76
C GLN A 359 9.06 0.16 -4.43
N ASN A 360 7.75 0.35 -4.24
CA ASN A 360 6.71 -0.55 -4.77
C ASN A 360 7.01 -2.03 -4.49
N GLY A 361 7.43 -2.34 -3.26
CA GLY A 361 7.73 -3.72 -2.88
C GLY A 361 9.13 -4.22 -3.24
N THR A 362 9.93 -3.47 -4.01
CA THR A 362 11.23 -3.94 -4.47
C THR A 362 12.36 -3.18 -3.78
N LEU A 363 13.15 -3.87 -2.96
CA LEU A 363 14.44 -3.36 -2.48
C LEU A 363 15.38 -3.21 -3.69
N GLY A 364 15.92 -2.01 -3.89
CA GLY A 364 16.82 -1.78 -5.00
C GLY A 364 17.51 -0.43 -4.98
N CYS A 365 18.40 -0.25 -5.96
CA CYS A 365 19.00 1.03 -6.26
C CYS A 365 18.05 1.80 -7.18
N HIS A 366 17.44 2.86 -6.65
CA HIS A 366 16.45 3.65 -7.37
C HIS A 366 16.96 5.06 -7.63
N ASP A 367 16.65 5.61 -8.80
CA ASP A 367 17.05 6.97 -9.17
C ASP A 367 16.59 7.98 -8.11
N ILE A 368 17.49 8.91 -7.80
CA ILE A 368 17.17 10.05 -6.94
C ILE A 368 16.25 11.02 -7.73
N VAL A 369 14.93 10.84 -7.57
CA VAL A 369 13.92 11.76 -8.15
C VAL A 369 13.98 13.10 -7.43
N SER A 370 13.98 14.21 -8.16
CA SER A 370 14.04 15.55 -7.54
C SER A 370 12.70 16.29 -7.58
N ALA A 371 12.32 16.95 -6.48
CA ALA A 371 11.17 17.83 -6.41
C ALA A 371 11.60 19.30 -6.40
N THR A 372 10.78 20.22 -6.94
CA THR A 372 11.11 21.66 -6.99
C THR A 372 10.01 22.52 -6.37
N CYS A 373 10.41 23.37 -5.42
CA CYS A 373 9.61 24.47 -4.89
C CYS A 373 9.92 25.76 -5.66
N HIS A 374 8.89 26.54 -6.02
CA HIS A 374 9.02 27.78 -6.77
C HIS A 374 8.45 28.97 -6.00
N VAL A 375 9.10 30.13 -6.11
CA VAL A 375 8.55 31.44 -5.74
C VAL A 375 8.53 32.30 -6.99
N ALA A 376 7.35 32.80 -7.37
CA ALA A 376 7.16 33.57 -8.59
C ALA A 376 6.29 34.81 -8.35
N GLY A 377 6.66 35.94 -8.98
CA GLY A 377 5.82 37.14 -9.05
C GLY A 377 5.54 37.80 -7.70
N ASP A 378 4.27 38.15 -7.48
CA ASP A 378 3.70 38.80 -6.30
C ASP A 378 3.02 37.79 -5.35
N PRO A 379 3.73 37.42 -4.30
CA PRO A 379 4.42 36.15 -4.28
C PRO A 379 3.44 34.95 -4.32
N HIS A 380 3.61 34.15 -5.37
CA HIS A 380 3.04 32.82 -5.48
C HIS A 380 4.12 31.78 -5.13
N TYR A 381 3.80 30.90 -4.20
CA TYR A 381 4.65 29.79 -3.78
C TYR A 381 4.04 28.50 -4.30
N PHE A 382 4.82 27.73 -5.04
CA PHE A 382 4.48 26.36 -5.41
C PHE A 382 5.31 25.44 -4.54
N THR A 383 4.66 24.63 -3.71
CA THR A 383 5.35 23.68 -2.83
C THR A 383 6.01 22.56 -3.64
N PHE A 384 6.84 21.73 -2.99
CA PHE A 384 7.44 20.55 -3.62
C PHE A 384 6.38 19.58 -4.17
N ASP A 385 5.20 19.52 -3.53
CA ASP A 385 4.05 18.71 -3.94
C ASP A 385 3.06 19.48 -4.83
N SER A 386 3.51 20.55 -5.47
CA SER A 386 2.75 21.35 -6.44
C SER A 386 1.54 22.13 -5.89
N ALA A 387 1.40 22.27 -4.56
CA ALA A 387 0.36 23.11 -3.98
C ALA A 387 0.67 24.60 -4.17
N LEU A 388 -0.33 25.39 -4.54
CA LEU A 388 -0.21 26.84 -4.70
C LEU A 388 -0.61 27.56 -3.41
N ILE A 389 0.31 28.37 -2.87
CA ILE A 389 0.09 29.26 -1.74
C ILE A 389 0.34 30.69 -2.21
N THR A 390 -0.58 31.61 -1.91
CA THR A 390 -0.39 33.04 -2.18
C THR A 390 -0.40 33.80 -0.87
N TYR A 391 0.65 34.55 -0.59
CA TYR A 391 0.79 35.21 0.72
C TYR A 391 1.54 36.55 0.63
N MET A 392 0.80 37.65 0.82
CA MET A 392 1.33 39.01 0.65
C MET A 392 1.93 39.54 1.95
N GLY A 393 3.24 39.35 2.13
CA GLY A 393 3.96 39.80 3.32
C GLY A 393 5.38 40.25 3.02
N THR A 394 5.89 41.24 3.77
CA THR A 394 7.18 41.90 3.55
C THR A 394 8.28 41.48 4.54
N CYS A 395 8.01 40.48 5.37
CA CYS A 395 8.98 39.96 6.33
C CYS A 395 9.98 39.01 5.65
N THR A 396 10.82 38.41 6.49
CA THR A 396 11.64 37.25 6.09
C THR A 396 10.94 35.99 6.55
N TYR A 397 10.73 35.06 5.64
CA TYR A 397 10.00 33.81 5.85
C TYR A 397 10.93 32.62 5.69
N GLN A 398 10.66 31.54 6.41
CA GLN A 398 11.40 30.30 6.26
C GLN A 398 10.73 29.43 5.21
N LEU A 399 11.34 29.37 4.02
CA LEU A 399 10.77 28.59 2.92
C LEU A 399 10.99 27.10 3.11
N VAL A 400 12.18 26.72 3.56
CA VAL A 400 12.57 25.32 3.73
C VAL A 400 13.54 25.23 4.90
N SER A 401 13.30 24.31 5.82
CA SER A 401 14.28 23.87 6.82
C SER A 401 14.20 22.38 6.99
N VAL A 402 15.35 21.73 7.15
CA VAL A 402 15.41 20.31 7.49
C VAL A 402 14.90 20.12 8.92
N CYS A 403 13.85 19.31 9.11
CA CYS A 403 13.29 18.98 10.42
C CYS A 403 13.74 17.60 10.93
N ASN A 404 14.12 16.70 10.02
CA ASN A 404 14.74 15.42 10.32
C ASN A 404 16.08 15.33 9.54
N ALA A 405 17.19 15.19 10.28
CA ALA A 405 18.54 15.16 9.74
C ALA A 405 19.08 13.74 9.46
N ASP A 406 18.25 12.71 9.56
CA ASP A 406 18.67 11.32 9.34
C ASP A 406 19.20 11.12 7.91
N ASN A 407 20.49 10.80 7.81
CA ASN A 407 21.23 10.58 6.56
C ASN A 407 21.13 11.73 5.53
N VAL A 408 20.94 12.97 5.98
CA VAL A 408 20.92 14.15 5.09
C VAL A 408 21.66 15.34 5.70
N THR A 409 22.19 16.21 4.84
CA THR A 409 22.84 17.45 5.29
C THR A 409 21.79 18.49 5.70
N PRO A 410 21.81 19.00 6.94
CA PRO A 410 20.88 20.05 7.38
C PRO A 410 21.15 21.38 6.70
N PHE A 411 20.07 22.09 6.32
CA PHE A 411 20.12 23.46 5.82
C PHE A 411 18.83 24.21 6.14
N THR A 412 18.88 25.54 6.00
CA THR A 412 17.72 26.42 6.11
C THR A 412 17.74 27.47 4.99
N ILE A 413 16.60 27.70 4.35
CA ILE A 413 16.41 28.70 3.30
C ILE A 413 15.40 29.73 3.76
N LEU A 414 15.84 30.99 3.80
CA LEU A 414 15.01 32.13 4.15
C LEU A 414 14.83 33.05 2.94
N ALA A 415 13.62 33.57 2.77
CA ALA A 415 13.30 34.54 1.73
C ALA A 415 12.76 35.82 2.35
N LYS A 416 13.37 36.95 1.99
CA LYS A 416 12.86 38.27 2.36
C LYS A 416 12.13 38.89 1.20
N ASN A 417 10.90 39.30 1.46
CA ASN A 417 10.07 40.01 0.50
C ASN A 417 10.12 41.53 0.73
N GLU A 418 9.72 42.31 -0.27
CA GLU A 418 9.56 43.76 -0.18
C GLU A 418 8.40 44.25 -1.04
N GLU A 419 7.83 45.39 -0.67
CA GLU A 419 6.90 46.10 -1.56
C GLU A 419 7.64 46.75 -2.73
N ARG A 420 7.01 46.70 -3.91
CA ARG A 420 7.56 47.30 -5.13
C ARG A 420 6.56 48.21 -5.83
N GLY A 421 6.51 49.48 -5.42
CA GLY A 421 5.78 50.54 -6.11
C GLY A 421 4.24 50.48 -6.02
N GLN A 422 3.66 49.30 -5.79
CA GLN A 422 2.24 49.13 -5.47
C GLN A 422 2.05 48.70 -4.01
N PRO A 423 1.17 49.36 -3.24
CA PRO A 423 0.79 48.91 -1.91
C PRO A 423 0.22 47.48 -1.96
N ASN A 424 0.54 46.67 -0.97
CA ASN A 424 0.06 45.29 -0.79
C ASN A 424 0.60 44.24 -1.79
N ALA A 425 1.49 44.60 -2.72
CA ALA A 425 2.17 43.64 -3.59
C ALA A 425 3.61 43.41 -3.09
N SER A 426 3.90 42.21 -2.59
CA SER A 426 5.22 41.85 -2.07
C SER A 426 6.00 40.95 -3.04
N TYR A 427 7.26 41.28 -3.30
CA TYR A 427 8.14 40.57 -4.21
C TYR A 427 9.40 40.09 -3.50
N LEU A 428 9.96 38.98 -3.98
CA LEU A 428 11.21 38.46 -3.46
C LEU A 428 12.37 39.47 -3.63
N LYS A 429 13.11 39.73 -2.55
CA LYS A 429 14.24 40.68 -2.51
C LYS A 429 15.58 40.00 -2.24
N HIS A 430 15.60 39.13 -1.24
CA HIS A 430 16.80 38.43 -0.79
C HIS A 430 16.50 36.97 -0.51
N VAL A 431 17.47 36.13 -0.80
CA VAL A 431 17.47 34.72 -0.42
C VAL A 431 18.69 34.47 0.45
N TYR A 432 18.49 33.83 1.60
CA TYR A 432 19.54 33.38 2.50
C TYR A 432 19.52 31.85 2.53
N VAL A 433 20.69 31.24 2.41
CA VAL A 433 20.87 29.79 2.46
C VAL A 433 21.92 29.53 3.54
N ASP A 434 21.47 28.90 4.61
CA ASP A 434 22.30 28.57 5.77
C ASP A 434 22.63 27.08 5.71
N ILE A 435 23.93 26.76 5.64
CA ILE A 435 24.47 25.39 5.61
C ILE A 435 25.52 25.32 6.71
N GLY A 436 25.24 24.57 7.78
CA GLY A 436 26.08 24.56 8.97
C GLY A 436 26.26 25.96 9.57
N SER A 437 27.49 26.44 9.68
CA SER A 437 27.80 27.80 10.16
C SER A 437 27.88 28.86 9.05
N ASP A 438 27.77 28.46 7.78
CA ASP A 438 27.97 29.33 6.64
C ASP A 438 26.64 29.88 6.10
N ARG A 439 26.65 31.15 5.71
CA ARG A 439 25.51 31.85 5.14
C ARG A 439 25.82 32.36 3.74
N ILE A 440 25.05 31.86 2.77
CA ILE A 440 25.02 32.33 1.39
C ILE A 440 23.87 33.33 1.26
N HIS A 441 24.15 34.54 0.77
CA HIS A 441 23.17 35.59 0.58
C HIS A 441 23.08 35.97 -0.89
N LEU A 442 21.96 35.63 -1.52
CA LEU A 442 21.63 35.98 -2.90
C LEU A 442 20.84 37.29 -2.92
N LYS A 443 21.30 38.23 -3.74
CA LYS A 443 20.75 39.58 -3.82
C LYS A 443 20.42 39.93 -5.26
N LYS A 444 19.59 40.98 -5.41
CA LYS A 444 19.27 41.56 -6.70
C LYS A 444 20.51 41.87 -7.54
N LYS A 445 20.34 41.84 -8.87
CA LYS A 445 21.42 42.00 -9.86
C LYS A 445 22.52 40.93 -9.73
N ASN A 446 22.10 39.70 -9.41
CA ASN A 446 22.95 38.51 -9.37
C ASN A 446 24.18 38.64 -8.46
N VAL A 447 24.03 39.35 -7.33
CA VAL A 447 25.11 39.51 -6.34
C VAL A 447 25.03 38.38 -5.32
N ILE A 448 26.14 37.65 -5.16
CA ILE A 448 26.31 36.57 -4.18
C ILE A 448 27.26 37.04 -3.09
N LEU A 449 26.85 36.92 -1.83
CA LEU A 449 27.75 37.05 -0.68
C LEU A 449 27.85 35.70 0.04
N LEU A 450 29.07 35.32 0.42
CA LEU A 450 29.33 34.20 1.33
C LEU A 450 29.90 34.78 2.63
N ASN A 451 29.21 34.56 3.75
CA ASN A 451 29.57 35.12 5.05
C ASN A 451 29.82 36.64 5.00
N GLY A 452 28.97 37.35 4.26
CA GLY A 452 29.04 38.80 4.06
C GLY A 452 30.08 39.29 3.04
N LYS A 453 30.95 38.41 2.52
CA LYS A 453 31.95 38.77 1.49
C LYS A 453 31.45 38.44 0.09
N LYS A 454 31.65 39.35 -0.86
CA LYS A 454 31.21 39.16 -2.25
C LYS A 454 32.01 38.05 -2.93
N VAL A 455 31.31 37.13 -3.57
CA VAL A 455 31.88 36.02 -4.34
C VAL A 455 31.99 36.41 -5.81
N LYS A 456 33.08 35.98 -6.48
CA LYS A 456 33.21 36.03 -7.95
C LYS A 456 32.74 34.69 -8.53
N THR A 457 31.95 34.74 -9.59
CA THR A 457 31.44 33.55 -10.29
C THR A 457 32.14 33.35 -11.64
N PRO A 458 32.27 32.10 -12.12
CA PRO A 458 31.97 30.86 -11.41
C PRO A 458 32.99 30.56 -10.30
N MET A 459 32.54 29.89 -9.23
CA MET A 459 33.38 29.40 -8.14
C MET A 459 33.05 27.93 -7.95
N ILE A 460 33.96 27.07 -8.43
CA ILE A 460 33.80 25.61 -8.46
C ILE A 460 34.30 24.97 -7.16
N GLU A 461 35.35 25.54 -6.57
CA GLU A 461 35.81 25.20 -5.21
C GLU A 461 35.41 26.34 -4.29
N SER A 462 34.27 26.21 -3.61
CA SER A 462 33.85 27.21 -2.65
C SER A 462 34.51 27.03 -1.27
N LEU A 463 34.47 28.08 -0.43
CA LEU A 463 34.92 27.99 0.96
C LEU A 463 34.02 27.07 1.80
N VAL A 464 32.82 26.75 1.30
CA VAL A 464 31.94 25.71 1.83
C VAL A 464 32.18 24.43 1.00
N PRO A 465 32.72 23.35 1.59
CA PRO A 465 32.91 22.08 0.88
C PRO A 465 31.60 21.63 0.21
N GLY A 466 31.69 21.12 -1.02
CA GLY A 466 30.53 20.59 -1.74
C GLY A 466 29.63 21.65 -2.39
N VAL A 467 29.83 22.94 -2.15
CA VAL A 467 29.00 24.02 -2.72
C VAL A 467 29.68 24.67 -3.92
N GLN A 468 28.92 24.91 -4.99
CA GLN A 468 29.37 25.57 -6.21
C GLN A 468 28.46 26.75 -6.56
N PHE A 469 29.07 27.83 -7.08
CA PHE A 469 28.35 29.03 -7.53
C PHE A 469 28.58 29.26 -9.02
N SER A 470 27.52 29.46 -9.78
CA SER A 470 27.61 29.85 -11.18
C SER A 470 26.52 30.84 -11.57
N ILE A 471 26.72 31.55 -12.69
CA ILE A 471 25.67 32.37 -13.31
C ILE A 471 25.40 31.75 -14.68
N ILE A 472 24.19 31.28 -14.89
CA ILE A 472 23.74 30.64 -16.13
C ILE A 472 22.53 31.41 -16.64
N GLY A 473 22.68 32.05 -17.80
CA GLY A 473 21.67 32.98 -18.31
C GLY A 473 21.44 34.14 -17.33
N SER A 474 20.18 34.37 -16.94
CA SER A 474 19.79 35.38 -15.95
C SER A 474 19.88 34.90 -14.51
N TYR A 475 20.16 33.62 -14.26
CA TYR A 475 20.07 33.00 -12.94
C TYR A 475 21.43 32.88 -12.25
N VAL A 476 21.43 33.16 -10.95
CA VAL A 476 22.43 32.65 -10.02
C VAL A 476 22.06 31.21 -9.68
N HIS A 477 23.02 30.30 -9.80
CA HIS A 477 22.92 28.91 -9.40
C HIS A 477 23.80 28.66 -8.18
N VAL A 478 23.21 28.05 -7.16
CA VAL A 478 23.93 27.40 -6.05
C VAL A 478 23.66 25.91 -6.19
N VAL A 479 24.71 25.12 -6.38
CA VAL A 479 24.63 23.66 -6.51
C VAL A 479 25.42 23.04 -5.37
N THR A 480 24.88 22.00 -4.75
CA THR A 480 25.54 21.26 -3.68
C THR A 480 25.72 19.80 -4.07
N ASP A 481 26.73 19.14 -3.51
CA ASP A 481 27.00 17.71 -3.69
C ASP A 481 25.97 16.81 -2.97
N PHE A 482 25.26 17.34 -1.98
CA PHE A 482 24.18 16.65 -1.28
C PHE A 482 22.80 16.80 -1.95
N GLY A 483 22.72 17.41 -3.14
CA GLY A 483 21.50 17.41 -3.98
C GLY A 483 20.56 18.60 -3.79
N LEU A 484 20.94 19.64 -3.03
CA LEU A 484 20.25 20.94 -3.03
C LEU A 484 20.72 21.78 -4.23
N VAL A 485 19.76 22.27 -5.02
CA VAL A 485 20.00 23.22 -6.12
C VAL A 485 19.10 24.43 -5.96
N ILE A 486 19.69 25.63 -5.98
CA ILE A 486 18.96 26.90 -5.87
C ILE A 486 19.22 27.74 -7.12
N LYS A 487 18.15 28.24 -7.73
CA LYS A 487 18.18 29.17 -8.86
C LYS A 487 17.46 30.46 -8.49
N PHE A 488 18.15 31.59 -8.55
CA PHE A 488 17.56 32.91 -8.31
C PHE A 488 17.85 33.85 -9.47
N ASP A 489 16.82 34.46 -10.05
CA ASP A 489 16.95 35.36 -11.22
C ASP A 489 17.51 36.75 -10.88
N GLY A 490 17.72 37.04 -9.59
CA GLY A 490 18.16 38.36 -9.14
C GLY A 490 17.05 39.43 -9.19
N VAL A 491 15.79 39.03 -9.37
CA VAL A 491 14.64 39.94 -9.52
C VAL A 491 13.46 39.51 -8.65
N HIS A 492 12.83 38.37 -8.92
CA HIS A 492 11.61 37.91 -8.24
C HIS A 492 11.39 36.39 -8.29
N HIS A 493 12.09 35.63 -9.13
CA HIS A 493 11.89 34.19 -9.27
C HIS A 493 12.99 33.39 -8.55
N LEU A 494 12.55 32.48 -7.68
CA LEU A 494 13.38 31.52 -6.97
C LEU A 494 12.89 30.11 -7.24
N SER A 495 13.81 29.19 -7.51
CA SER A 495 13.55 27.76 -7.59
C SER A 495 14.51 27.04 -6.65
N ILE A 496 13.96 26.14 -5.84
CA ILE A 496 14.67 25.31 -4.87
C ILE A 496 14.36 23.86 -5.24
N THR A 497 15.36 23.10 -5.67
CA THR A 497 15.22 21.69 -6.03
C THR A 497 15.94 20.84 -5.00
N LEU A 498 15.29 19.77 -4.56
CA LEU A 498 15.82 18.77 -3.62
C LEU A 498 15.72 17.37 -4.21
N SER A 499 16.68 16.53 -3.88
CA SER A 499 16.62 15.08 -4.11
C SER A 499 15.56 14.39 -3.24
N SER A 500 15.10 13.21 -3.66
CA SER A 500 14.18 12.34 -2.91
C SER A 500 14.70 11.96 -1.53
N ALA A 501 16.02 12.04 -1.29
CA ALA A 501 16.62 11.85 0.03
C ALA A 501 16.04 12.79 1.11
N TYR A 502 15.50 13.95 0.70
CA TYR A 502 14.86 14.95 1.57
C TYR A 502 13.33 14.81 1.68
N ALA A 503 12.72 13.80 1.04
CA ALA A 503 11.28 13.56 1.12
C ALA A 503 10.85 13.38 2.59
N ASN A 504 9.78 14.07 3.00
CA ASN A 504 9.25 14.10 4.38
C ASN A 504 10.24 14.58 5.47
N LYS A 505 11.39 15.15 5.10
CA LYS A 505 12.42 15.63 6.05
C LYS A 505 12.54 17.16 6.11
N VAL A 506 11.70 17.88 5.38
CA VAL A 506 11.73 19.35 5.29
C VAL A 506 10.37 19.96 5.64
N ILE A 507 10.41 21.16 6.22
CA ILE A 507 9.22 21.96 6.56
C ILE A 507 9.38 23.40 6.11
N ALA A 508 8.27 24.10 5.96
CA ALA A 508 8.19 25.55 5.83
C ALA A 508 7.51 26.14 7.08
N VAL A 509 7.89 27.36 7.50
CA VAL A 509 7.30 28.07 8.65
C VAL A 509 7.01 29.52 8.30
#